data_AF-A0A2R6EBU3-F1
#
_entry.id   AF-A0A2R6EBU3-F1
#
_cell.length_a   1.000
_cell.length_b   1.000
_cell.length_c   1.000
_cell.angle_alpha   90.00
_cell.angle_beta   90.00
_cell.angle_gamma   90.00
#
_symmetry.space_group_name_H-M   'P 1'
#
loop_
_entity.id
_entity.type
_entity.pdbx_description
1 polymer ?
#
loop_
_entity_poly.entity_id
_entity_poly.type
_entity_poly.pdbx_seq_one_letter_code
_entity_poly.pdbx_strand_id
1 'polypeptide(L)'
;MLVVDDDEAVADVYASQLSGTHEVLTAYDGETALEKITPDVDVVLLDRRMHGLSGREVLEAIRDRELTCGVVMVTAVDPDFDIVDMGFDDYLLKPVKRARLEETVAETMESLGEREAVREYRSVASKVAALRVEMNPAELEGNDEYERLLDRLRELESEVDAEGVETGVDI
;
A
#
# COMPACT_ATOMS: atom_id res chain seq x y z
N MET A 1 -10.58 3.63 -9.71
CA MET A 1 -10.06 3.36 -8.35
C MET A 1 -11.14 2.74 -7.48
N LEU A 2 -10.76 1.95 -6.48
CA LEU A 2 -11.66 1.32 -5.51
C LEU A 2 -11.25 1.68 -4.07
N VAL A 3 -12.21 2.04 -3.22
CA VAL A 3 -12.03 2.19 -1.77
C VAL A 3 -12.75 1.04 -1.07
N VAL A 4 -12.05 0.36 -0.17
CA VAL A 4 -12.53 -0.84 0.51
C VAL A 4 -12.39 -0.67 2.02
N ASP A 5 -13.50 -0.59 2.72
CA ASP A 5 -13.57 -0.37 4.17
C ASP A 5 -14.94 -0.83 4.69
N ASP A 6 -14.99 -1.65 5.75
CA ASP A 6 -16.26 -2.11 6.31
C ASP A 6 -16.97 -1.04 7.16
N ASP A 7 -16.30 0.06 7.48
CA ASP A 7 -16.93 1.29 7.92
C ASP A 7 -17.36 2.12 6.70
N GLU A 8 -18.65 2.02 6.34
CA GLU A 8 -19.25 2.74 5.21
C GLU A 8 -18.97 4.25 5.26
N ALA A 9 -18.97 4.86 6.45
CA ALA A 9 -18.73 6.29 6.59
C ALA A 9 -17.27 6.64 6.27
N VAL A 10 -16.32 5.79 6.65
CA VAL A 10 -14.90 5.99 6.32
C VAL A 10 -14.66 5.80 4.82
N ALA A 11 -15.19 4.73 4.22
CA ALA A 11 -15.11 4.49 2.78
C ALA A 11 -15.68 5.68 1.98
N ASP A 12 -16.88 6.15 2.35
CA ASP A 12 -17.54 7.25 1.67
C ASP A 12 -16.80 8.59 1.83
N VAL A 13 -16.17 8.82 2.99
CA VAL A 13 -15.33 10.01 3.20
C VAL A 13 -14.12 9.99 2.28
N TYR A 14 -13.39 8.87 2.19
CA TYR A 14 -12.25 8.77 1.28
C TYR A 14 -12.65 8.84 -0.18
N ALA A 15 -13.75 8.18 -0.57
CA ALA A 15 -14.29 8.29 -1.91
C ALA A 15 -14.69 9.73 -2.26
N SER A 16 -15.34 10.45 -1.33
CA SER A 16 -15.70 11.86 -1.52
C SER A 16 -14.48 12.78 -1.59
N GLN A 17 -13.37 12.46 -0.92
CA GLN A 17 -12.15 13.26 -0.99
C GLN A 17 -11.49 13.15 -2.38
N LEU A 18 -11.60 11.97 -3.02
CA LEU A 18 -10.91 11.64 -4.26
C LEU A 18 -11.78 11.78 -5.52
N SER A 19 -13.11 11.87 -5.38
CA SER A 19 -14.06 11.94 -6.51
C SER A 19 -13.94 13.21 -7.37
N GLY A 20 -13.25 14.24 -6.88
CA GLY A 20 -12.98 15.46 -7.66
C GLY A 20 -11.93 15.27 -8.76
N THR A 21 -11.12 14.21 -8.67
CA THR A 21 -9.99 13.93 -9.57
C THR A 21 -10.03 12.53 -10.18
N HIS A 22 -10.76 11.59 -9.58
CA HIS A 22 -10.80 10.19 -9.99
C HIS A 22 -12.22 9.63 -10.03
N GLU A 23 -12.43 8.61 -10.86
CA GLU A 23 -13.60 7.74 -10.74
C GLU A 23 -13.39 6.75 -9.59
N VAL A 24 -14.23 6.85 -8.56
CA VAL A 24 -14.09 6.10 -7.31
C VAL A 24 -15.29 5.20 -7.09
N LEU A 25 -15.04 3.91 -7.00
CA LEU A 25 -15.98 2.91 -6.52
C LEU A 25 -15.74 2.65 -5.03
N THR A 26 -16.77 2.23 -4.30
CA THR A 26 -16.66 1.77 -2.90
C THR A 26 -17.04 0.30 -2.78
N ALA A 27 -16.43 -0.41 -1.86
CA ALA A 27 -16.87 -1.72 -1.37
C ALA A 27 -16.80 -1.72 0.16
N TYR A 28 -17.81 -2.30 0.81
CA TYR A 28 -17.94 -2.28 2.27
C TYR A 28 -17.65 -3.63 2.92
N ASP A 29 -17.08 -4.54 2.15
CA ASP A 29 -16.67 -5.86 2.57
C ASP A 29 -15.72 -6.45 1.50
N GLY A 30 -14.94 -7.46 1.90
CA GLY A 30 -13.95 -8.07 1.01
C GLY A 30 -14.55 -8.88 -0.15
N GLU A 31 -15.75 -9.43 -0.01
CA GLU A 31 -16.39 -10.20 -1.10
C GLU A 31 -16.77 -9.26 -2.25
N THR A 32 -17.51 -8.19 -1.93
CA THR A 32 -17.86 -7.11 -2.85
C THR A 32 -16.62 -6.45 -3.44
N ALA A 33 -15.55 -6.28 -2.65
CA ALA A 33 -14.28 -5.75 -3.17
C ALA A 33 -13.73 -6.65 -4.30
N LEU A 34 -13.64 -7.96 -4.06
CA LEU A 34 -13.13 -8.91 -5.04
C LEU A 34 -14.01 -9.07 -6.28
N GLU A 35 -15.31 -8.78 -6.20
CA GLU A 35 -16.20 -8.68 -7.36
C GLU A 35 -15.96 -7.42 -8.19
N LYS A 36 -15.66 -6.29 -7.53
CA LYS A 36 -15.45 -4.98 -8.17
C LYS A 36 -14.03 -4.77 -8.70
N ILE A 37 -13.05 -5.52 -8.18
CA ILE A 37 -11.68 -5.45 -8.65
C ILE A 37 -11.59 -6.11 -10.03
N THR A 38 -11.41 -5.27 -11.05
CA THR A 38 -11.15 -5.67 -12.43
C THR A 38 -9.76 -5.18 -12.86
N PRO A 39 -9.22 -5.64 -14.00
CA PRO A 39 -7.97 -5.11 -14.56
C PRO A 39 -7.98 -3.59 -14.85
N ASP A 40 -9.15 -2.96 -14.92
CA ASP A 40 -9.30 -1.51 -15.15
C ASP A 40 -9.20 -0.69 -13.85
N VAL A 41 -9.09 -1.34 -12.68
CA VAL A 41 -8.90 -0.64 -11.40
C VAL A 41 -7.43 -0.32 -11.23
N ASP A 42 -7.05 0.95 -11.33
CA ASP A 42 -5.64 1.38 -11.19
C ASP A 42 -5.14 1.25 -9.75
N VAL A 43 -5.93 1.72 -8.77
CA VAL A 43 -5.58 1.75 -7.35
C VAL A 43 -6.72 1.22 -6.49
N VAL A 44 -6.36 0.50 -5.43
CA VAL A 44 -7.22 0.04 -4.35
C VAL A 44 -6.74 0.63 -3.04
N LEU A 45 -7.61 1.40 -2.36
CA LEU A 45 -7.43 1.77 -0.95
C LEU A 45 -8.09 0.69 -0.11
N LEU A 46 -7.32 0.01 0.74
CA LEU A 46 -7.77 -1.22 1.41
C LEU A 46 -7.61 -1.14 2.92
N ASP A 47 -8.70 -1.27 3.67
CA ASP A 47 -8.58 -1.50 5.11
C ASP A 47 -8.10 -2.93 5.39
N ARG A 48 -7.13 -3.05 6.30
CA ARG A 48 -6.55 -4.31 6.76
C ARG A 48 -7.55 -5.12 7.59
N ARG A 49 -8.32 -4.45 8.45
CA ARG A 49 -9.32 -5.11 9.30
C ARG A 49 -10.70 -4.85 8.73
N MET A 50 -11.35 -5.94 8.32
CA MET A 50 -12.74 -5.94 7.90
C MET A 50 -13.43 -7.19 8.45
N HIS A 51 -14.73 -7.12 8.66
CA HIS A 51 -15.55 -8.29 8.92
C HIS A 51 -15.62 -9.21 7.69
N GLY A 52 -15.58 -10.53 7.92
CA GLY A 52 -15.57 -11.51 6.84
C GLY A 52 -14.17 -11.67 6.26
N LEU A 53 -14.02 -11.42 4.95
CA LEU A 53 -12.71 -11.42 4.29
C LEU A 53 -11.91 -10.19 4.72
N SER A 54 -10.76 -10.44 5.35
CA SER A 54 -9.83 -9.41 5.78
C SER A 54 -9.16 -8.71 4.60
N GLY A 55 -8.64 -7.49 4.81
CA GLY A 55 -7.87 -6.80 3.79
C GLY A 55 -6.62 -7.57 3.36
N ARG A 56 -6.04 -8.37 4.26
CA ARG A 56 -4.93 -9.26 3.92
C ARG A 56 -5.37 -10.33 2.92
N GLU A 57 -6.51 -10.99 3.13
CA GLU A 57 -7.04 -12.00 2.20
C GLU A 57 -7.43 -11.38 0.86
N VAL A 58 -7.98 -10.15 0.86
CA VAL A 58 -8.25 -9.41 -0.38
C VAL A 58 -6.96 -9.10 -1.13
N LEU A 59 -5.92 -8.63 -0.43
CA LEU A 59 -4.60 -8.36 -1.02
C LEU A 59 -3.96 -9.62 -1.60
N GLU A 60 -3.98 -10.74 -0.86
CA GLU A 60 -3.49 -12.03 -1.34
C GLU A 60 -4.25 -12.45 -2.62
N ALA A 61 -5.58 -12.34 -2.64
CA ALA A 61 -6.38 -12.65 -3.82
C ALA A 61 -6.13 -11.70 -5.02
N ILE A 62 -5.80 -10.42 -4.79
CA ILE A 62 -5.38 -9.50 -5.86
C ILE A 62 -4.09 -10.02 -6.51
N ARG A 63 -3.10 -10.42 -5.70
CA ARG A 63 -1.80 -10.90 -6.18
C ARG A 63 -1.90 -12.28 -6.84
N ASP A 64 -2.72 -13.19 -6.30
CA ASP A 64 -3.00 -14.49 -6.91
C ASP A 64 -3.68 -14.40 -8.29
N ARG A 65 -4.44 -13.32 -8.52
CA ARG A 65 -5.06 -13.01 -9.82
C ARG A 65 -4.12 -12.28 -10.79
N GLU A 66 -2.86 -12.08 -10.41
CA GLU A 66 -1.84 -11.35 -11.19
C GLU A 66 -2.29 -9.93 -11.57
N LEU A 67 -3.11 -9.30 -10.72
CA LEU A 67 -3.58 -7.95 -10.95
C LEU A 67 -2.51 -6.93 -10.59
N THR A 68 -2.24 -6.02 -11.53
CA THR A 68 -1.15 -5.05 -11.44
C THR A 68 -1.53 -3.77 -10.70
N CYS A 69 -2.77 -3.67 -10.21
CA CYS A 69 -3.24 -2.49 -9.50
C CYS A 69 -2.37 -2.16 -8.29
N GLY A 70 -2.24 -0.87 -8.03
CA GLY A 70 -1.64 -0.33 -6.82
C GLY A 70 -2.54 -0.61 -5.63
N VAL A 71 -1.97 -1.09 -4.52
CA VAL A 71 -2.72 -1.31 -3.28
C VAL A 71 -2.10 -0.46 -2.18
N VAL A 72 -2.88 0.46 -1.64
CA VAL A 72 -2.50 1.27 -0.49
C VAL A 72 -3.29 0.76 0.70
N MET A 73 -2.61 0.28 1.72
CA MET A 73 -3.26 -0.07 2.98
C MET A 73 -3.67 1.22 3.69
N VAL A 74 -4.95 1.38 4.00
CA VAL A 74 -5.46 2.54 4.76
C VAL A 74 -6.19 2.01 5.97
N THR A 75 -5.55 2.01 7.14
CA THR A 75 -6.02 1.22 8.27
C THR A 75 -5.72 1.85 9.63
N ALA A 76 -6.46 1.46 10.66
CA ALA A 76 -6.17 1.81 12.06
C ALA A 76 -5.29 0.77 12.77
N VAL A 77 -4.77 -0.22 12.04
CA VAL A 77 -3.85 -1.23 12.58
C VAL A 77 -2.42 -0.73 12.44
N ASP A 78 -1.71 -0.65 13.55
CA ASP A 78 -0.29 -0.30 13.53
C ASP A 78 0.50 -1.35 12.72
N PRO A 79 1.43 -0.93 11.84
CA PRO A 79 2.38 -1.85 11.21
C PRO A 79 3.18 -2.63 12.27
N ASP A 80 3.35 -3.92 12.01
CA ASP A 80 4.24 -4.83 12.74
C ASP A 80 5.02 -5.63 11.68
N PHE A 81 5.95 -6.51 12.08
CA PHE A 81 6.82 -7.23 11.16
C PHE A 81 6.06 -8.08 10.11
N ASP A 82 4.79 -8.42 10.35
CA ASP A 82 3.96 -9.13 9.38
C ASP A 82 3.71 -8.37 8.06
N ILE A 83 3.92 -7.05 8.03
CA ILE A 83 3.80 -6.25 6.80
C ILE A 83 4.93 -6.53 5.80
N VAL A 84 6.05 -7.11 6.25
CA VAL A 84 7.25 -7.37 5.42
C VAL A 84 6.87 -8.20 4.20
N ASP A 85 6.06 -9.24 4.41
CA ASP A 85 5.64 -10.18 3.37
C ASP A 85 4.34 -9.76 2.65
N MET A 86 3.71 -8.64 3.05
CA MET A 86 2.49 -8.18 2.40
C MET A 86 2.79 -7.50 1.07
N GLY A 87 2.03 -7.82 0.03
CA GLY A 87 2.23 -7.31 -1.33
C GLY A 87 1.65 -5.92 -1.61
N PHE A 88 1.61 -4.98 -0.65
CA PHE A 88 1.07 -3.62 -0.88
C PHE A 88 2.15 -2.64 -1.38
N ASP A 89 1.71 -1.49 -1.89
CA ASP A 89 2.55 -0.42 -2.43
C ASP A 89 2.82 0.69 -1.41
N ASP A 90 1.82 1.07 -0.60
CA ASP A 90 2.00 2.04 0.50
C ASP A 90 1.11 1.69 1.73
N TYR A 91 1.43 2.26 2.89
CA TYR A 91 0.74 2.03 4.16
C TYR A 91 0.43 3.33 4.89
N LEU A 92 -0.86 3.62 5.09
CA LEU A 92 -1.34 4.83 5.74
C LEU A 92 -2.14 4.50 7.01
N LEU A 93 -1.74 5.09 8.13
CA LEU A 93 -2.48 4.99 9.38
C LEU A 93 -3.63 6.00 9.44
N LYS A 94 -4.82 5.50 9.76
CA LYS A 94 -5.99 6.32 10.07
C LYS A 94 -5.74 7.10 11.38
N PRO A 95 -6.13 8.39 11.47
CA PRO A 95 -6.84 9.18 10.46
C PRO A 95 -5.92 9.80 9.39
N VAL A 96 -6.23 9.57 8.12
CA VAL A 96 -5.51 10.16 6.98
C VAL A 96 -6.11 11.50 6.58
N LYS A 97 -5.26 12.52 6.42
CA LYS A 97 -5.66 13.83 5.87
C LYS A 97 -5.80 13.74 4.35
N ARG A 98 -6.79 14.45 3.79
CA ARG A 98 -7.04 14.54 2.34
C ARG A 98 -5.77 14.74 1.52
N ALA A 99 -4.93 15.72 1.87
CA ALA A 99 -3.71 16.03 1.11
C ALA A 99 -2.75 14.84 1.04
N ARG A 100 -2.56 14.10 2.14
CA ARG A 100 -1.71 12.91 2.16
C ARG A 100 -2.32 11.76 1.36
N LEU A 101 -3.65 11.60 1.44
CA LEU A 101 -4.37 10.59 0.66
C LEU A 101 -4.25 10.85 -0.85
N GLU A 102 -4.46 12.10 -1.28
CA GLU A 102 -4.32 12.52 -2.68
C GLU A 102 -2.88 12.34 -3.19
N GLU A 103 -1.88 12.68 -2.36
CA GLU A 103 -0.45 12.51 -2.67
C GLU A 103 -0.10 11.03 -2.85
N THR A 104 -0.37 10.18 -1.85
CA THR A 104 -0.09 8.74 -1.95
C THR A 104 -0.78 8.09 -3.15
N VAL A 105 -2.03 8.47 -3.43
CA VAL A 105 -2.78 7.95 -4.59
C VAL A 105 -2.12 8.36 -5.91
N ALA A 106 -1.66 9.62 -6.02
CA ALA A 106 -0.96 10.10 -7.21
C ALA A 106 0.39 9.39 -7.40
N GLU A 107 1.19 9.28 -6.35
CA GLU A 107 2.48 8.56 -6.35
C GLU A 107 2.31 7.08 -6.74
N THR A 108 1.26 6.44 -6.20
CA THR A 108 0.93 5.04 -6.53
C THR A 108 0.55 4.91 -8.00
N MET A 109 -0.30 5.80 -8.54
CA MET A 109 -0.66 5.76 -9.96
C MET A 109 0.52 6.00 -10.89
N GLU A 110 1.41 6.93 -10.56
CA GLU A 110 2.62 7.17 -11.32
C GLU A 110 3.51 5.91 -11.38
N SER A 111 3.57 5.14 -10.29
CA SER A 111 4.36 3.91 -10.21
C SER A 111 3.85 2.74 -11.07
N LEU A 112 2.58 2.76 -11.52
CA LEU A 112 2.00 1.64 -12.29
C LEU A 112 2.64 1.46 -13.67
N GLY A 113 3.22 2.53 -14.22
CA GLY A 113 3.94 2.50 -15.50
C GLY A 113 5.45 2.28 -15.36
N GLU A 114 5.95 2.19 -14.12
CA GLU A 114 7.37 2.02 -13.86
C GLU A 114 7.80 0.56 -13.99
N ARG A 115 9.11 0.35 -14.00
CA ARG A 115 9.66 -1.01 -13.97
C ARG A 115 9.36 -1.64 -12.62
N GLU A 116 9.25 -2.96 -12.63
CA GLU A 116 8.97 -3.76 -11.43
C GLU A 116 9.95 -3.47 -10.29
N ALA A 117 11.25 -3.31 -10.58
CA ALA A 117 12.26 -2.96 -9.57
C ALA A 117 12.01 -1.60 -8.90
N VAL A 118 11.56 -0.59 -9.63
CA VAL A 118 11.25 0.74 -9.07
C VAL A 118 10.01 0.67 -8.18
N ARG A 119 8.99 -0.06 -8.63
CA ARG A 119 7.76 -0.26 -7.85
C ARG A 119 8.03 -1.07 -6.58
N GLU A 120 8.85 -2.11 -6.67
CA GLU A 120 9.28 -2.90 -5.52
C GLU A 120 10.12 -2.06 -4.56
N TYR A 121 11.05 -1.25 -5.06
CA TYR A 121 11.85 -0.32 -4.25
C TYR A 121 10.93 0.58 -3.41
N ARG A 122 9.91 1.19 -4.04
CA ARG A 122 8.94 2.05 -3.34
C ARG A 122 8.14 1.29 -2.28
N SER A 123 7.66 0.09 -2.60
CA SER A 123 6.94 -0.77 -1.65
C SER A 123 7.81 -1.11 -0.43
N VAL A 124 9.06 -1.53 -0.66
CA VAL A 124 10.01 -1.88 0.40
C VAL A 124 10.37 -0.64 1.24
N ALA A 125 10.60 0.52 0.60
CA ALA A 125 10.86 1.77 1.29
C ALA A 125 9.67 2.19 2.18
N SER A 126 8.44 2.06 1.68
CA SER A 126 7.22 2.33 2.46
C SER A 126 7.12 1.42 3.69
N LYS A 127 7.37 0.11 3.54
CA LYS A 127 7.41 -0.84 4.67
C LYS A 127 8.45 -0.45 5.72
N VAL A 128 9.67 -0.08 5.28
CA VAL A 128 10.74 0.37 6.18
C VAL A 128 10.32 1.63 6.93
N ALA A 129 9.73 2.61 6.24
CA ALA A 129 9.26 3.85 6.85
C ALA A 129 8.14 3.58 7.88
N ALA A 130 7.16 2.74 7.54
CA ALA A 130 6.06 2.36 8.42
C ALA A 130 6.56 1.68 9.71
N LEU A 131 7.49 0.72 9.59
CA LEU A 131 8.08 0.05 10.75
C LEU A 131 8.92 1.00 11.62
N ARG A 132 9.68 1.92 11.02
CA ARG A 132 10.49 2.90 11.78
C ARG A 132 9.66 3.89 12.58
N VAL A 133 8.45 4.20 12.14
CA VAL A 133 7.54 5.12 12.84
C VAL A 133 6.95 4.46 14.08
N GLU A 134 6.58 3.18 14.00
CA GLU A 134 5.85 2.49 15.07
C GLU A 134 6.71 1.62 15.99
N MET A 135 7.72 0.93 15.44
CA MET A 135 8.57 0.02 16.21
C MET A 135 9.70 0.76 16.91
N ASN A 136 10.09 0.30 18.10
CA ASN A 136 11.23 0.90 18.77
C ASN A 136 12.56 0.39 18.16
N PRO A 137 13.66 1.19 18.20
CA PRO A 137 14.91 0.80 17.57
C PRO A 137 15.50 -0.54 18.05
N ALA A 138 15.30 -0.90 19.32
CA ALA A 138 15.83 -2.15 19.87
C ALA A 138 15.06 -3.39 19.38
N GLU A 139 13.77 -3.25 19.05
CA GLU A 139 12.98 -4.30 18.39
C GLU A 139 13.41 -4.48 16.93
N LEU A 140 13.73 -3.40 16.24
CA LEU A 140 14.20 -3.42 14.85
C LEU A 140 15.59 -4.04 14.70
N GLU A 141 16.55 -3.66 15.54
CA GLU A 141 17.96 -4.09 15.46
C GLU A 141 18.19 -5.60 15.64
N GLY A 142 17.22 -6.34 16.16
CA GLY A 142 17.33 -7.79 16.41
C GLY A 142 16.34 -8.64 15.63
N ASN A 143 15.65 -8.08 14.64
CA ASN A 143 14.59 -8.75 13.92
C ASN A 143 15.04 -9.18 12.50
N ASP A 144 15.07 -10.50 12.28
CA ASP A 144 15.50 -11.08 11.00
C ASP A 144 14.62 -10.66 9.80
N GLU A 145 13.32 -10.39 10.00
CA GLU A 145 12.41 -9.94 8.92
C GLU A 145 12.74 -8.50 8.49
N TYR A 146 13.02 -7.63 9.45
CA TYR A 146 13.42 -6.26 9.19
C TYR A 146 14.81 -6.18 8.55
N GLU A 147 15.77 -6.99 9.01
CA GLU A 147 17.10 -7.06 8.39
C GLU A 147 17.01 -7.48 6.91
N ARG A 148 16.21 -8.51 6.60
CA ARG A 148 15.95 -8.92 5.20
C ARG A 148 15.33 -7.80 4.37
N LEU A 149 14.40 -7.04 4.95
CA LEU A 149 13.78 -5.91 4.28
C LEU A 149 14.81 -4.81 3.96
N LEU A 150 15.74 -4.52 4.88
CA LEU A 150 16.82 -3.55 4.66
C LEU A 150 17.83 -4.02 3.61
N ASP A 151 18.17 -5.31 3.59
CA ASP A 151 19.04 -5.87 2.56
C ASP A 151 18.39 -5.77 1.18
N ARG A 152 17.11 -6.14 1.07
CA ARG A 152 16.36 -6.01 -0.18
C ARG A 152 16.28 -4.56 -0.66
N LEU A 153 16.09 -3.61 0.27
CA LEU A 153 16.05 -2.19 -0.05
C LEU A 153 17.37 -1.71 -0.70
N ARG A 154 18.52 -2.11 -0.14
CA ARG A 154 19.85 -1.74 -0.67
C ARG A 154 20.13 -2.36 -2.04
N GLU A 155 19.69 -3.60 -2.26
CA GLU A 155 19.79 -4.26 -3.56
C GLU A 155 18.99 -3.49 -4.61
N LEU A 156 17.73 -3.18 -4.30
CA LEU A 156 16.83 -2.44 -5.19
C LEU A 156 17.32 -1.01 -5.44
N GLU A 157 17.84 -0.30 -4.43
CA GLU A 157 18.45 1.02 -4.60
C GLU A 157 19.57 1.00 -5.64
N SER A 158 20.44 -0.01 -5.56
CA SER A 158 21.53 -0.19 -6.54
C SER A 158 21.02 -0.48 -7.95
N GLU A 159 19.92 -1.22 -8.09
CA GLU A 159 19.28 -1.50 -9.38
C GLU A 159 18.62 -0.24 -9.96
N VAL A 160 17.87 0.51 -9.15
CA VAL A 160 17.17 1.74 -9.56
C VAL A 160 18.17 2.84 -9.95
N ASP A 161 19.26 3.00 -9.20
CA ASP A 161 20.34 3.96 -9.49
C ASP A 161 21.04 3.65 -10.82
N ALA A 162 21.30 2.37 -11.09
CA ALA A 162 21.92 1.93 -12.35
C ALA A 162 21.04 2.27 -13.58
N GLU A 163 19.75 2.49 -13.36
CA GLU A 163 18.78 2.85 -14.40
C GLU A 163 18.59 4.37 -14.57
N GLY A 164 19.19 5.19 -13.69
CA GLY A 164 19.12 6.65 -13.77
C GLY A 164 17.79 7.24 -13.31
N VAL A 165 17.06 6.53 -12.44
CA VAL A 165 15.85 7.03 -11.77
C VAL A 165 16.29 7.64 -10.43
N GLU A 166 15.92 8.89 -10.15
CA GLU A 166 16.19 9.50 -8.84
C GLU A 166 15.36 8.80 -7.76
N THR A 167 16.03 8.17 -6.78
CA THR A 167 15.39 7.63 -5.59
C THR A 167 15.00 8.79 -4.68
N GLY A 168 13.78 9.32 -4.84
CA GLY A 168 13.24 10.43 -4.05
C GLY A 168 12.97 10.16 -2.56
N VAL A 169 13.61 9.14 -1.97
CA VAL A 169 13.44 8.74 -0.57
C VAL A 169 14.77 8.94 0.15
N ASP A 170 14.88 10.02 0.92
CA ASP A 170 15.98 10.18 1.89
C ASP A 170 15.77 9.16 3.04
N ILE A 171 16.61 8.12 3.12
CA ILE A 171 16.57 7.07 4.16
C ILE A 171 17.29 7.50 5.45
#